data_AF-A0ABD5UCQ7-F1
#
_entry.id   AF-A0ABD5UCQ7-F1
#
_cell.length_a   1.000
_cell.length_b   1.000
_cell.length_c   1.000
_cell.angle_alpha   90.00
_cell.angle_beta   90.00
_cell.angle_gamma   90.00
#
_symmetry.space_group_name_H-M   'P 1'
#
loop_
_entity.id
_entity.type
_entity.pdbx_description
1 polymer ?
#
loop_
_entity_poly.entity_id
_entity_poly.type
_entity_poly.pdbx_seq_one_letter_code
_entity_poly.pdbx_strand_id
1 'polypeptide(L)'
;MASHSHDHGDDHAHGETEPVTDRNHDNSWSANLEKPQYEDDLSLLKRHGIEAVEHTTSGHHVNLVTHQAHGHPEGFLYDALDDRFGDEDVQWEYIEQCGCGGHVVRVHVN
;
A
#
# COMPACT_ATOMS: atom_id res chain seq x y z
N MET A 1 -25.56 45.09 -7.35
CA MET A 1 -25.19 44.92 -8.78
C MET A 1 -23.68 45.12 -8.85
N ALA A 2 -22.81 44.23 -9.34
CA ALA A 2 -22.87 42.89 -9.91
C ALA A 2 -21.57 42.19 -9.42
N SER A 3 -21.67 41.00 -8.84
CA SER A 3 -21.23 39.72 -9.41
C SER A 3 -19.79 39.70 -9.96
N HIS A 4 -18.90 38.94 -9.32
CA HIS A 4 -18.04 38.02 -10.04
C HIS A 4 -17.77 36.79 -9.17
N SER A 5 -18.45 35.70 -9.54
CA SER A 5 -18.17 34.35 -9.11
C SER A 5 -16.73 33.98 -9.47
N HIS A 6 -16.02 33.33 -8.55
CA HIS A 6 -15.14 32.25 -8.94
C HIS A 6 -15.63 31.01 -8.19
N ASP A 7 -16.49 30.29 -8.90
CA ASP A 7 -16.69 28.87 -8.73
C ASP A 7 -15.32 28.21 -8.89
N HIS A 8 -14.83 27.58 -7.82
CA HIS A 8 -13.84 26.52 -7.96
C HIS A 8 -14.54 25.26 -7.46
N GLY A 9 -15.31 24.65 -8.36
CA GLY A 9 -15.58 23.24 -8.27
C GLY A 9 -14.25 22.51 -8.37
N ASP A 10 -13.87 21.84 -7.29
CA ASP A 10 -13.00 20.69 -7.38
C ASP A 10 -13.71 19.54 -6.66
N ASP A 11 -14.34 18.74 -7.50
CA ASP A 11 -14.98 17.48 -7.23
C ASP A 11 -13.90 16.43 -6.97
N HIS A 12 -13.29 16.43 -5.78
CA HIS A 12 -12.50 15.29 -5.29
C HIS A 12 -13.27 14.59 -4.16
N ALA A 13 -14.43 14.04 -4.51
CA ALA A 13 -15.11 13.06 -3.68
C ALA A 13 -14.47 11.66 -3.87
N HIS A 14 -13.18 11.54 -3.59
CA HIS A 14 -12.57 10.26 -3.22
C HIS A 14 -12.29 10.37 -1.74
N GLY A 15 -13.04 9.64 -0.91
CA GLY A 15 -12.87 9.67 0.55
C GLY A 15 -11.39 9.60 0.91
N GLU A 16 -10.87 10.71 1.44
CA GLU A 16 -9.46 10.91 1.81
C GLU A 16 -9.11 9.90 2.90
N THR A 17 -8.71 8.71 2.50
CA THR A 17 -8.20 7.70 3.42
C THR A 17 -6.75 8.02 3.67
N GLU A 18 -6.37 8.14 4.94
CA GLU A 18 -5.00 8.49 5.33
C GLU A 18 -4.00 7.54 4.65
N PRO A 19 -2.97 8.07 3.97
CA PRO A 19 -1.99 7.25 3.27
C PRO A 19 -1.22 6.35 4.24
N VAL A 20 -0.63 5.28 3.73
CA VAL A 20 0.19 4.37 4.54
C VAL A 20 1.43 5.07 5.11
N THR A 21 1.97 6.03 4.36
CA THR A 21 3.11 6.87 4.76
C THR A 21 3.15 8.13 3.91
N ASP A 22 3.61 9.25 4.48
CA ASP A 22 3.76 10.54 3.78
C ASP A 22 5.22 10.88 3.43
N ARG A 23 6.13 9.91 3.58
CA ARG A 23 7.57 10.13 3.37
C ARG A 23 8.19 8.97 2.60
N ASN A 24 9.23 9.28 1.82
CA ASN A 24 10.13 8.26 1.31
C ASN A 24 11.03 7.74 2.44
N HIS A 25 11.32 6.45 2.43
CA HIS A 25 12.17 5.78 3.40
C HIS A 25 13.48 5.34 2.74
N ASP A 26 14.58 5.96 3.19
CA ASP A 26 15.99 5.60 2.92
C ASP A 26 16.52 4.53 3.89
N ASN A 27 15.62 3.69 4.39
CA ASN A 27 15.92 2.53 5.21
C ASN A 27 14.86 1.46 5.02
N SER A 28 15.17 0.21 5.41
CA SER A 28 14.16 -0.84 5.43
C SER A 28 13.13 -0.60 6.53
N TRP A 29 11.86 -0.86 6.24
CA TRP A 29 10.75 -0.54 7.15
C TRP A 29 9.58 -1.53 7.00
N SER A 30 8.53 -1.37 7.81
CA SER A 30 7.33 -2.20 7.73
C SER A 30 6.09 -1.33 7.61
N ALA A 31 5.26 -1.63 6.62
CA ALA A 31 3.96 -1.01 6.41
C ALA A 31 2.90 -1.84 7.16
N ASN A 32 2.24 -1.22 8.14
CA ASN A 32 1.17 -1.86 8.89
C ASN A 32 -0.16 -1.76 8.12
N LEU A 33 -0.52 -2.84 7.45
CA LEU A 33 -1.79 -3.01 6.72
C LEU A 33 -2.75 -3.95 7.48
N GLU A 34 -2.61 -4.05 8.81
CA GLU A 34 -3.45 -4.87 9.70
C GLU A 34 -4.57 -4.07 10.36
N LYS A 35 -4.67 -2.76 10.08
CA LYS A 35 -5.71 -1.91 10.68
C LYS A 35 -7.10 -2.31 10.17
N PRO A 36 -8.17 -2.07 10.95
CA PRO A 36 -9.55 -2.39 10.56
C PRO A 36 -9.98 -1.81 9.22
N GLN A 37 -9.48 -0.64 8.82
CA GLN A 37 -9.77 -0.05 7.51
C GLN A 37 -9.39 -0.94 6.32
N TYR A 38 -8.43 -1.85 6.52
CA TYR A 38 -7.99 -2.80 5.49
C TYR A 38 -8.71 -4.15 5.59
N GLU A 39 -9.42 -4.43 6.70
CA GLU A 39 -10.25 -5.63 6.83
C GLU A 39 -11.40 -5.58 5.81
N ASP A 40 -12.12 -4.46 5.79
CA ASP A 40 -13.31 -4.27 4.96
C ASP A 40 -13.00 -3.80 3.53
N ASP A 41 -11.77 -3.34 3.27
CA ASP A 41 -11.38 -2.76 1.98
C ASP A 41 -10.07 -3.34 1.44
N LEU A 42 -10.20 -4.44 0.69
CA LEU A 42 -9.08 -5.09 0.01
C LEU A 42 -8.45 -4.19 -1.06
N SER A 43 -9.23 -3.36 -1.73
CA SER A 43 -8.72 -2.45 -2.76
C SER A 43 -7.83 -1.38 -2.15
N LEU A 44 -8.22 -0.83 -1.00
CA LEU A 44 -7.38 0.08 -0.21
C LEU A 44 -6.10 -0.61 0.25
N LEU A 45 -6.17 -1.84 0.76
CA LEU A 45 -4.99 -2.61 1.17
C LEU A 45 -3.99 -2.74 0.03
N LYS A 46 -4.45 -3.16 -1.17
CA LYS A 46 -3.57 -3.29 -2.35
C LYS A 46 -2.94 -1.95 -2.73
N ARG A 47 -3.75 -0.88 -2.80
CA ARG A 47 -3.25 0.47 -3.14
C ARG A 47 -2.18 0.94 -2.16
N HIS A 48 -2.45 0.87 -0.86
CA HIS A 48 -1.49 1.26 0.17
C HIS A 48 -0.27 0.33 0.22
N GLY A 49 -0.42 -0.94 -0.14
CA GLY A 49 0.72 -1.85 -0.34
C GLY A 49 1.63 -1.39 -1.46
N ILE A 50 1.06 -0.99 -2.60
CA ILE A 50 1.80 -0.41 -3.73
C ILE A 50 2.48 0.90 -3.33
N GLU A 51 1.75 1.83 -2.71
CA GLU A 51 2.31 3.12 -2.27
C GLU A 51 3.48 2.93 -1.29
N ALA A 52 3.41 1.94 -0.40
CA ALA A 52 4.52 1.63 0.50
C ALA A 52 5.79 1.21 -0.25
N VAL A 53 5.65 0.47 -1.36
CA VAL A 53 6.79 0.10 -2.22
C VAL A 53 7.32 1.34 -2.94
N GLU A 54 6.46 2.18 -3.50
CA GLU A 54 6.84 3.43 -4.19
C GLU A 54 7.57 4.42 -3.25
N HIS A 55 7.20 4.43 -1.96
CA HIS A 55 7.86 5.22 -0.93
C HIS A 55 9.12 4.56 -0.35
N THR A 56 9.58 3.43 -0.89
CA THR A 56 10.83 2.77 -0.48
C THR A 56 11.91 3.08 -1.51
N THR A 57 13.05 3.64 -1.07
CA THR A 57 14.14 3.92 -2.01
C THR A 57 14.92 2.64 -2.36
N SER A 58 15.50 2.60 -3.56
CA SER A 58 16.38 1.52 -4.02
C SER A 58 17.47 1.14 -3.00
N GLY A 59 17.77 -0.15 -2.90
CA GLY A 59 18.68 -0.74 -1.91
C GLY A 59 18.02 -1.08 -0.57
N HIS A 60 16.70 -0.93 -0.45
CA HIS A 60 15.94 -1.23 0.77
C HIS A 60 14.74 -2.13 0.49
N HIS A 61 14.10 -2.58 1.57
CA HIS A 61 12.88 -3.36 1.49
C HIS A 61 11.80 -2.81 2.41
N VAL A 62 10.55 -3.08 2.04
CA VAL A 62 9.39 -2.87 2.90
C VAL A 62 8.74 -4.21 3.22
N ASN A 63 8.41 -4.43 4.49
CA ASN A 63 7.56 -5.55 4.89
C ASN A 63 6.10 -5.08 4.89
N LEU A 64 5.30 -5.61 3.97
CA LEU A 64 3.86 -5.42 3.93
C LEU A 64 3.22 -6.41 4.89
N VAL A 65 2.69 -5.91 6.00
CA VAL A 65 2.02 -6.72 7.03
C VAL A 65 0.52 -6.65 6.81
N THR A 66 -0.06 -7.67 6.19
CA THR A 66 -1.46 -7.66 5.73
C THR A 66 -2.41 -8.23 6.77
N HIS A 67 -3.63 -7.70 6.79
CA HIS A 67 -4.70 -8.21 7.66
C HIS A 67 -5.09 -9.67 7.34
N GLN A 68 -5.41 -10.44 8.37
CA GLN A 68 -5.75 -11.87 8.27
C GLN A 68 -7.05 -12.16 7.50
N ALA A 69 -7.97 -11.20 7.46
CA ALA A 69 -9.31 -11.38 6.90
C ALA A 69 -9.31 -11.77 5.41
N HIS A 70 -8.27 -11.36 4.68
CA HIS A 70 -8.11 -11.65 3.24
C HIS A 70 -7.36 -12.95 2.97
N GLY A 71 -6.88 -13.64 4.01
CA GLY A 71 -6.11 -14.87 3.89
C GLY A 71 -4.70 -14.63 3.36
N HIS A 72 -4.17 -15.62 2.63
CA HIS A 72 -2.78 -15.59 2.16
C HIS A 72 -2.59 -14.52 1.06
N PRO A 73 -1.56 -13.66 1.15
CA PRO A 73 -1.36 -12.52 0.25
C PRO A 73 -1.13 -12.88 -1.21
N GLU A 74 -0.68 -14.12 -1.50
CA GLU A 74 -0.61 -14.62 -2.88
C GLU A 74 -1.94 -14.48 -3.63
N GLY A 75 -3.08 -14.69 -2.95
CA GLY A 75 -4.40 -14.65 -3.59
C GLY A 75 -4.89 -13.24 -3.94
N PHE A 76 -4.22 -12.18 -3.50
CA PHE A 76 -4.70 -10.81 -3.73
C PHE A 76 -3.62 -9.77 -4.00
N LEU A 77 -2.42 -9.91 -3.43
CA LEU A 77 -1.37 -8.90 -3.46
C LEU A 77 -0.37 -9.13 -4.59
N TYR A 78 -0.06 -10.38 -4.93
CA TYR A 78 1.03 -10.67 -5.88
C TYR A 78 0.70 -10.19 -7.29
N ASP A 79 -0.49 -10.46 -7.81
CA ASP A 79 -0.93 -9.90 -9.09
C ASP A 79 -0.90 -8.36 -9.09
N ALA A 80 -1.19 -7.71 -7.95
CA ALA A 80 -1.15 -6.25 -7.87
C ALA A 80 0.29 -5.70 -7.86
N LEU A 81 1.23 -6.43 -7.26
CA LEU A 81 2.65 -6.09 -7.32
C LEU A 81 3.22 -6.34 -8.71
N ASP A 82 2.84 -7.44 -9.36
CA ASP A 82 3.25 -7.80 -10.72
C ASP A 82 2.73 -6.80 -11.75
N ASP A 83 1.44 -6.46 -11.69
CA ASP A 83 0.83 -5.44 -12.57
C ASP A 83 1.53 -4.08 -12.46
N ARG A 84 1.94 -3.70 -11.24
CA ARG A 84 2.57 -2.39 -11.01
C ARG A 84 4.08 -2.38 -11.27
N PHE A 85 4.80 -3.43 -10.87
CA PHE A 85 6.26 -3.46 -10.77
C PHE A 85 6.92 -4.60 -11.55
N GLY A 86 6.17 -5.39 -12.33
CA GLY A 86 6.71 -6.56 -13.04
C GLY A 86 7.81 -6.24 -14.07
N ASP A 87 7.85 -5.01 -14.57
CA ASP A 87 8.92 -4.49 -15.45
C ASP A 87 10.03 -3.72 -14.69
N GLU A 88 9.91 -3.57 -13.36
CA GLU A 88 10.86 -2.85 -12.50
C GLU A 88 11.80 -3.83 -11.77
N ASP A 89 12.92 -3.37 -11.22
CA ASP A 89 13.83 -4.20 -10.41
C ASP A 89 13.30 -4.32 -8.96
N VAL A 90 12.09 -4.86 -8.85
CA VAL A 90 11.36 -5.07 -7.59
C VAL A 90 11.08 -6.56 -7.44
N GLN A 91 11.40 -7.12 -6.28
CA GLN A 91 11.22 -8.54 -5.98
C GLN A 91 10.46 -8.70 -4.67
N TRP A 92 9.55 -9.67 -4.59
CA TRP A 92 8.83 -9.94 -3.36
C TRP A 92 8.86 -11.41 -2.96
N GLU A 93 8.85 -11.65 -1.66
CA GLU A 93 8.82 -12.99 -1.08
C GLU A 93 7.91 -13.04 0.15
N TYR A 94 7.30 -14.20 0.36
CA TYR A 94 6.57 -14.47 1.59
C TYR A 94 7.55 -14.79 2.73
N ILE A 95 7.38 -14.12 3.88
CA ILE A 95 8.24 -14.33 5.04
C ILE A 95 7.58 -15.27 6.05
N GLU A 96 6.45 -14.85 6.62
CA GLU A 96 5.78 -15.59 7.69
C GLU A 96 4.33 -15.16 7.89
N GLN A 97 3.60 -15.96 8.68
CA GLN A 97 2.33 -15.56 9.29
C GLN A 97 2.61 -15.15 10.75
N CYS A 98 2.23 -13.93 11.12
CA CYS A 98 2.33 -13.43 12.47
C CYS A 98 1.32 -14.11 13.41
N GLY A 99 1.59 -14.11 14.72
CA GLY A 99 0.71 -14.74 15.72
C GLY A 99 -0.69 -14.11 15.85
N CYS A 100 -0.90 -12.91 15.30
CA CYS A 100 -2.20 -12.26 15.14
C CYS A 100 -3.03 -12.81 13.98
N GLY A 101 -2.45 -13.67 13.13
CA GLY A 101 -3.03 -14.18 11.90
C GLY A 101 -2.66 -13.40 10.64
N GLY A 102 -2.08 -12.20 10.78
CA GLY A 102 -1.60 -11.37 9.66
C GLY A 102 -0.43 -12.00 8.92
N HIS A 103 -0.21 -11.60 7.67
CA HIS A 103 0.82 -12.18 6.81
C HIS A 103 1.87 -11.13 6.43
N VAL A 104 3.14 -11.56 6.35
CA VAL A 104 4.26 -10.68 6.01
C VAL A 104 4.79 -11.02 4.63
N VAL A 105 4.73 -10.04 3.73
CA VAL A 105 5.41 -10.09 2.43
C VAL A 105 6.52 -9.05 2.45
N ARG A 106 7.74 -9.46 2.13
CA ARG A 106 8.85 -8.54 1.97
C ARG A 106 8.98 -8.17 0.50
N VAL A 107 9.07 -6.88 0.22
CA VAL A 107 9.30 -6.34 -1.12
C VAL A 107 10.63 -5.60 -1.13
N HIS A 108 11.57 -6.07 -1.94
CA HIS A 108 12.88 -5.49 -2.18
C HIS A 108 12.82 -4.55 -3.37
N VAL A 109 13.31 -3.32 -3.20
CA VAL A 109 13.49 -2.32 -4.26
C VAL A 109 14.98 -2.19 -4.50
N ASN A 110 15.45 -2.47 -5.71
CA ASN A 110 16.88 -2.49 -6.05
C ASN A 110 17.35 -1.25 -6.82
#